data_AF-A0A1X7RY26-F1
#
_entry.id   AF-A0A1X7RY26-F1
#
_cell.length_a   1.000
_cell.length_b   1.000
_cell.length_c   1.000
_cell.angle_alpha   90.00
_cell.angle_beta   90.00
_cell.angle_gamma   90.00
#
_symmetry.space_group_name_H-M   'P 1'
#
loop_
_entity.id
_entity.type
_entity.pdbx_description
1 polymer ?
#
loop_
_entity_poly.entity_id
_entity_poly.type
_entity_poly.pdbx_seq_one_letter_code
_entity_poly.pdbx_strand_id
1 'polypeptide(L)'
;MPTTRSQSSGVAKKDAPSKDVSKPATKRKATDTQKPTAKKQRKDSSSEVKQSTKDNDETSITINRAPVLELWASSVAHVLYPSLSWSTCLSIGGAISTITAISKGRSIGKIQKPDPDEAAEKKQKRQKSDAKLEDVDVMGFNLHLDKDGQAMVGEKPKKSDEEALKKKYGPESYEKAKAAFEEALKSWKGKEDELNDRAFHMYEDFRPSVAAGQKGWGRKGVLDLERVKNVVRDA
;
A
#
# COMPACT_ATOMS: atom_id res chain seq x y z
N MET A 1 18.20 -10.53 62.62
CA MET A 1 19.25 -10.86 63.61
C MET A 1 18.69 -11.94 64.53
N PRO A 2 19.46 -12.94 64.96
CA PRO A 2 20.05 -14.07 64.23
C PRO A 2 19.36 -15.39 64.72
N THR A 3 19.62 -16.65 64.34
CA THR A 3 20.87 -17.38 64.21
C THR A 3 20.59 -18.82 63.71
N THR A 4 21.42 -19.34 62.79
CA THR A 4 21.96 -20.73 62.72
C THR A 4 21.09 -21.90 62.22
N ARG A 5 21.58 -22.91 61.49
CA ARG A 5 22.84 -23.21 60.74
C ARG A 5 22.74 -24.66 60.22
N SER A 6 23.62 -24.98 59.25
CA SER A 6 24.13 -26.31 58.81
C SER A 6 23.36 -26.93 57.63
N GLN A 7 23.87 -26.93 56.38
CA GLN A 7 25.09 -27.53 55.79
C GLN A 7 25.24 -29.05 55.99
N SER A 8 25.13 -29.81 54.90
CA SER A 8 26.21 -30.61 54.28
C SER A 8 25.61 -31.47 53.12
N SER A 9 25.95 -31.23 51.86
CA SER A 9 27.01 -31.89 51.05
C SER A 9 26.94 -33.41 50.95
N GLY A 10 26.68 -33.91 49.73
CA GLY A 10 26.88 -35.30 49.31
C GLY A 10 26.93 -35.39 47.79
N VAL A 11 28.10 -35.73 47.25
CA VAL A 11 28.47 -35.78 45.83
C VAL A 11 28.77 -37.24 45.45
N ALA A 12 28.27 -37.74 44.32
CA ALA A 12 28.89 -38.75 43.44
C ALA A 12 27.90 -39.16 42.32
N LYS A 13 28.12 -38.89 41.02
CA LYS A 13 29.04 -39.47 40.00
C LYS A 13 28.58 -40.81 39.37
N LYS A 14 28.44 -40.73 38.03
CA LYS A 14 28.54 -41.76 36.96
C LYS A 14 27.43 -42.83 36.96
N ASP A 15 26.89 -43.28 35.82
CA ASP A 15 27.54 -43.79 34.60
C ASP A 15 26.66 -43.63 33.33
N ALA A 16 27.32 -43.58 32.19
CA ALA A 16 26.83 -43.99 30.86
C ALA A 16 27.84 -45.06 30.37
N PRO A 17 27.50 -46.06 29.51
CA PRO A 17 27.39 -45.78 28.07
C PRO A 17 26.55 -46.78 27.21
N SER A 18 26.52 -46.50 25.89
CA SER A 18 26.29 -47.41 24.72
C SER A 18 24.85 -47.80 24.34
N LYS A 19 24.46 -48.08 23.09
CA LYS A 19 24.92 -47.89 21.67
C LYS A 19 23.80 -48.49 20.77
N ASP A 20 23.97 -48.40 19.44
CA ASP A 20 23.23 -49.01 18.29
C ASP A 20 22.18 -48.12 17.62
N VAL A 21 22.39 -47.54 16.42
CA VAL A 21 22.79 -48.07 15.08
C VAL A 21 21.77 -49.05 14.51
N SER A 22 21.06 -48.64 13.45
CA SER A 22 20.76 -49.48 12.27
C SER A 22 19.98 -48.71 11.17
N LYS A 23 20.66 -48.48 10.04
CA LYS A 23 20.12 -48.42 8.66
C LYS A 23 20.63 -49.70 7.96
N PRO A 24 19.91 -50.28 6.96
CA PRO A 24 20.29 -50.08 5.54
C PRO A 24 19.06 -50.12 4.58
N ALA A 25 18.94 -49.28 3.54
CA ALA A 25 19.52 -49.34 2.18
C ALA A 25 19.17 -50.60 1.35
N THR A 26 18.40 -50.45 0.24
CA THR A 26 18.74 -51.08 -1.07
C THR A 26 17.89 -50.57 -2.25
N LYS A 27 18.45 -50.79 -3.44
CA LYS A 27 18.24 -50.22 -4.78
C LYS A 27 17.83 -51.35 -5.74
N ARG A 28 16.84 -51.19 -6.63
CA ARG A 28 16.64 -52.05 -7.83
C ARG A 28 16.07 -51.27 -9.03
N LYS A 29 16.33 -51.83 -10.23
CA LYS A 29 16.40 -51.24 -11.58
C LYS A 29 15.51 -52.04 -12.56
N ALA A 30 15.05 -51.37 -13.64
CA ALA A 30 14.48 -51.86 -14.92
C ALA A 30 13.05 -52.46 -14.85
N THR A 31 12.13 -52.40 -15.83
CA THR A 31 12.09 -52.16 -17.30
C THR A 31 10.59 -51.82 -17.62
N ASP A 32 10.14 -51.04 -18.60
CA ASP A 32 9.87 -51.43 -20.02
C ASP A 32 8.78 -50.49 -20.62
N THR A 33 8.74 -50.44 -21.96
CA THR A 33 7.63 -50.08 -22.86
C THR A 33 7.56 -48.66 -23.45
N GLN A 34 7.78 -48.63 -24.77
CA GLN A 34 7.52 -47.53 -25.70
C GLN A 34 6.10 -47.59 -26.31
N LYS A 35 5.60 -46.40 -26.69
CA LYS A 35 4.71 -46.05 -27.84
C LYS A 35 3.17 -46.20 -27.69
N PRO A 36 2.34 -45.55 -28.54
CA PRO A 36 2.20 -44.11 -28.87
C PRO A 36 0.75 -43.60 -28.72
N THR A 37 0.53 -42.29 -28.56
CA THR A 37 -0.69 -41.65 -29.07
C THR A 37 -0.39 -40.32 -29.74
N ALA A 38 -0.84 -40.22 -30.99
CA ALA A 38 -0.66 -39.12 -31.90
C ALA A 38 -1.68 -37.99 -31.68
N LYS A 39 -1.35 -36.83 -32.28
CA LYS A 39 -2.20 -35.68 -32.65
C LYS A 39 -2.59 -34.72 -31.52
N LYS A 40 -1.99 -33.52 -31.53
CA LYS A 40 -2.70 -32.31 -32.00
C LYS A 40 -1.75 -31.13 -32.25
N GLN A 41 -1.78 -30.68 -33.51
CA GLN A 41 -1.54 -29.32 -34.04
C GLN A 41 -0.63 -28.38 -33.23
N ARG A 42 0.60 -28.23 -33.73
CA ARG A 42 1.30 -26.95 -33.70
C ARG A 42 0.57 -26.00 -34.64
N LYS A 43 -0.11 -25.00 -34.10
CA LYS A 43 -0.50 -23.80 -34.83
C LYS A 43 0.27 -22.65 -34.21
N ASP A 44 1.13 -22.07 -35.03
CA ASP A 44 1.83 -20.84 -34.76
C ASP A 44 0.84 -19.78 -34.26
N SER A 45 1.10 -19.26 -33.08
CA SER A 45 0.52 -18.00 -32.58
C SER A 45 1.60 -17.33 -31.73
N SER A 46 2.80 -17.25 -32.31
CA SER A 46 3.94 -16.52 -31.77
C SER A 46 4.13 -15.27 -32.62
N SER A 47 3.16 -14.35 -32.59
CA SER A 47 3.31 -13.07 -33.31
C SER A 47 2.73 -11.85 -32.60
N GLU A 48 2.16 -11.97 -31.40
CA GLU A 48 1.50 -10.82 -30.73
C GLU A 48 2.15 -10.38 -29.41
N VAL A 49 3.35 -10.88 -29.07
CA VAL A 49 4.01 -10.58 -27.77
C VAL A 49 5.28 -9.73 -27.94
N LYS A 50 5.67 -9.34 -29.17
CA LYS A 50 6.97 -8.68 -29.41
C LYS A 50 6.92 -7.16 -29.58
N GLN A 51 5.76 -6.53 -29.50
CA GLN A 51 5.64 -5.08 -29.72
C GLN A 51 5.38 -4.26 -28.44
N SER A 52 5.06 -4.88 -27.30
CA SER A 52 4.62 -4.20 -26.07
C SER A 52 5.74 -3.83 -25.08
N THR A 53 7.01 -4.04 -25.41
CA THR A 53 8.13 -3.86 -24.45
C THR A 53 9.02 -2.65 -24.72
N LYS A 54 8.82 -1.88 -25.79
CA LYS A 54 9.64 -0.67 -26.05
C LYS A 54 8.96 0.65 -25.66
N ASP A 55 7.64 0.75 -25.76
CA ASP A 55 6.90 1.97 -25.35
C ASP A 55 6.59 2.01 -23.83
N ASN A 56 6.67 0.86 -23.15
CA ASN A 56 6.26 0.73 -21.74
C ASN A 56 7.27 1.32 -20.74
N ASP A 57 8.54 1.53 -21.11
CA ASP A 57 9.55 2.05 -20.20
C ASP A 57 9.45 3.57 -20.01
N GLU A 58 8.91 4.33 -20.97
CA GLU A 58 8.76 5.79 -20.83
C GLU A 58 7.59 6.20 -19.93
N THR A 59 6.56 5.36 -19.88
CA THR A 59 5.29 5.61 -19.18
C THR A 59 5.16 4.83 -17.87
N SER A 60 6.13 3.98 -17.53
CA SER A 60 6.09 3.18 -16.30
C SER A 60 6.97 3.75 -15.18
N ILE A 61 6.45 3.70 -13.95
CA ILE A 61 7.14 4.17 -12.74
C ILE A 61 7.11 3.06 -11.68
N THR A 62 8.27 2.62 -11.21
CA THR A 62 8.35 1.64 -10.11
C THR A 62 8.26 2.33 -8.75
N ILE A 63 7.10 2.25 -8.11
CA ILE A 63 6.80 3.01 -6.89
C ILE A 63 5.86 2.26 -5.94
N ASN A 64 5.88 2.63 -4.65
CA ASN A 64 4.93 2.13 -3.66
C ASN A 64 3.54 2.76 -3.87
N ARG A 65 2.47 2.03 -3.55
CA ARG A 65 1.08 2.49 -3.57
C ARG A 65 0.81 3.76 -2.75
N ALA A 66 1.48 3.92 -1.60
CA ALA A 66 1.22 5.03 -0.68
C ALA A 66 1.54 6.43 -1.28
N PRO A 67 2.72 6.69 -1.86
CA PRO A 67 2.99 7.97 -2.54
C PRO A 67 2.15 8.18 -3.80
N VAL A 68 1.66 7.11 -4.45
CA VAL A 68 0.70 7.21 -5.57
C VAL A 68 -0.64 7.72 -5.07
N LEU A 69 -1.18 7.13 -4.00
CA LEU A 69 -2.41 7.59 -3.39
C LEU A 69 -2.31 9.03 -2.89
N GLU A 70 -1.17 9.37 -2.26
CA GLU A 70 -0.89 10.71 -1.76
C GLU A 70 -0.96 11.76 -2.87
N LEU A 71 -0.27 11.55 -4.00
CA LEU A 71 -0.28 12.49 -5.12
C LEU A 71 -1.64 12.53 -5.84
N TRP A 72 -2.28 11.38 -6.04
CA TRP A 72 -3.60 11.28 -6.66
C TRP A 72 -4.66 12.05 -5.86
N ALA A 73 -4.75 11.75 -4.55
CA ALA A 73 -5.66 12.42 -3.63
C ALA A 73 -5.45 13.94 -3.58
N SER A 74 -4.19 14.38 -3.62
CA SER A 74 -3.84 15.81 -3.67
C SER A 74 -4.34 16.46 -4.97
N SER A 75 -4.21 15.76 -6.09
CA SER A 75 -4.67 16.23 -7.40
C SER A 75 -6.20 16.32 -7.45
N VAL A 76 -6.90 15.32 -6.90
CA VAL A 76 -8.36 15.33 -6.77
C VAL A 76 -8.82 16.46 -5.84
N ALA A 77 -8.20 16.62 -4.67
CA ALA A 77 -8.52 17.71 -3.73
C ALA A 77 -8.40 19.09 -4.38
N HIS A 78 -7.39 19.31 -5.22
CA HIS A 78 -7.20 20.57 -5.95
C HIS A 78 -8.30 20.82 -7.00
N VAL A 79 -8.86 19.76 -7.58
CA VAL A 79 -10.01 19.87 -8.50
C VAL A 79 -11.30 20.16 -7.74
N LEU A 80 -11.55 19.45 -6.64
CA LEU A 80 -12.76 19.62 -5.82
C LEU A 80 -12.80 20.97 -5.09
N TYR A 81 -11.63 21.46 -4.67
CA TYR A 81 -11.50 22.69 -3.88
C TYR A 81 -10.46 23.64 -4.48
N PRO A 82 -10.77 24.35 -5.58
CA PRO A 82 -9.84 25.26 -6.25
C PRO A 82 -9.35 26.44 -5.39
N SER A 83 -10.05 26.74 -4.28
CA SER A 83 -9.65 27.77 -3.32
C SER A 83 -8.53 27.33 -2.37
N LEU A 84 -8.29 26.02 -2.22
CA LEU A 84 -7.26 25.50 -1.34
C LEU A 84 -5.89 25.57 -1.99
N SER A 85 -4.87 25.88 -1.17
CA SER A 85 -3.49 25.86 -1.64
C SER A 85 -3.06 24.45 -2.03
N TRP A 86 -2.10 24.34 -2.96
CA TRP A 86 -1.50 23.04 -3.30
C TRP A 86 -0.87 22.35 -2.08
N SER A 87 -0.30 23.14 -1.16
CA SER A 87 0.24 22.66 0.11
C SER A 87 -0.84 21.98 0.97
N THR A 88 -2.01 22.61 1.10
CA THR A 88 -3.19 22.04 1.76
C THR A 88 -3.66 20.76 1.07
N CYS A 89 -3.69 20.75 -0.27
CA CYS A 89 -4.03 19.55 -1.04
C CYS A 89 -3.05 18.39 -0.79
N LEU A 90 -1.74 18.67 -0.70
CA LEU A 90 -0.72 17.69 -0.33
C LEU A 90 -0.91 17.15 1.09
N SER A 91 -1.29 18.03 2.01
CA SER A 91 -1.62 17.64 3.38
C SER A 91 -2.82 16.68 3.41
N ILE A 92 -3.90 17.02 2.69
CA ILE A 92 -5.09 16.18 2.49
C ILE A 92 -4.71 14.82 1.92
N GLY A 93 -3.96 14.78 0.81
CA GLY A 93 -3.55 13.53 0.18
C GLY A 93 -2.64 12.68 1.07
N GLY A 94 -1.75 13.34 1.81
CA GLY A 94 -0.91 12.70 2.81
C GLY A 94 -1.71 12.09 3.96
N ALA A 95 -2.81 12.74 4.37
CA ALA A 95 -3.70 12.25 5.41
C ALA A 95 -4.45 11.00 4.94
N ILE A 96 -5.05 11.04 3.74
CA ILE A 96 -5.76 9.90 3.13
C ILE A 96 -4.83 8.70 2.96
N SER A 97 -3.61 8.93 2.45
CA SER A 97 -2.59 7.88 2.31
C SER A 97 -2.23 7.25 3.66
N THR A 98 -2.10 8.08 4.71
CA THR A 98 -1.80 7.61 6.07
C THR A 98 -2.95 6.79 6.66
N ILE A 99 -4.19 7.28 6.55
CA ILE A 99 -5.40 6.59 7.02
C ILE A 99 -5.54 5.22 6.33
N THR A 100 -5.35 5.18 5.02
CA THR A 100 -5.43 3.95 4.22
C THR A 100 -4.32 2.97 4.59
N ALA A 101 -3.09 3.45 4.81
CA ALA A 101 -1.98 2.61 5.27
C ALA A 101 -2.24 2.00 6.66
N ILE A 102 -2.80 2.78 7.59
CA ILE A 102 -3.19 2.31 8.92
C ILE A 102 -4.30 1.25 8.81
N SER A 103 -5.35 1.53 8.05
CA SER A 103 -6.45 0.60 7.81
C SER A 103 -5.96 -0.71 7.21
N LYS A 104 -5.08 -0.63 6.19
CA LYS A 104 -4.48 -1.82 5.58
C LYS A 104 -3.61 -2.59 6.57
N GLY A 105 -2.77 -1.89 7.35
CA GLY A 105 -1.95 -2.50 8.39
C GLY A 105 -2.77 -3.27 9.43
N ARG A 106 -3.93 -2.74 9.83
CA ARG A 106 -4.87 -3.42 10.73
C ARG A 106 -5.50 -4.66 10.07
N SER A 107 -5.93 -4.54 8.81
CA SER A 107 -6.51 -5.65 8.04
C SER A 107 -5.57 -6.84 7.88
N ILE A 108 -4.25 -6.59 7.74
CA ILE A 108 -3.25 -7.64 7.60
C ILE A 108 -2.58 -8.05 8.92
N GLY A 109 -3.06 -7.53 10.06
CA GLY A 109 -2.55 -7.85 11.40
C GLY A 109 -1.18 -7.25 11.73
N LYS A 110 -0.71 -6.23 11.00
CA LYS A 110 0.57 -5.54 11.23
C LYS A 110 0.44 -4.34 12.18
N ILE A 111 -0.76 -3.82 12.35
CA ILE A 111 -1.09 -2.73 13.29
C ILE A 111 -2.20 -3.24 14.20
N GLN A 112 -2.03 -3.09 15.51
CA GLN A 112 -3.06 -3.47 16.46
C GLN A 112 -4.29 -2.57 16.30
N LYS A 113 -5.49 -3.16 16.45
CA LYS A 113 -6.71 -2.37 16.50
C LYS A 113 -6.73 -1.64 17.85
N PRO A 114 -7.05 -0.33 17.88
CA PRO A 114 -7.26 0.36 19.14
C PRO A 114 -8.41 -0.29 19.90
N ASP A 115 -8.36 -0.19 21.22
CA ASP A 115 -9.44 -0.61 22.11
C ASP A 115 -10.76 0.10 21.70
N PRO A 116 -11.91 -0.60 21.64
CA PRO A 116 -13.21 0.02 21.35
C PRO A 116 -13.52 1.25 22.20
N ASP A 117 -13.17 1.24 23.49
CA ASP A 117 -13.46 2.34 24.40
C ASP A 117 -12.57 3.55 24.08
N GLU A 118 -11.27 3.34 23.85
CA GLU A 118 -10.37 4.40 23.40
C GLU A 118 -10.76 4.95 22.01
N ALA A 119 -11.24 4.09 21.12
CA ALA A 119 -11.67 4.49 19.78
C ALA A 119 -12.94 5.36 19.83
N ALA A 120 -13.88 5.01 20.72
CA ALA A 120 -15.10 5.77 20.97
C ALA A 120 -14.77 7.13 21.62
N GLU A 121 -13.89 7.16 22.62
CA GLU A 121 -13.44 8.40 23.26
C GLU A 121 -12.74 9.33 22.27
N LYS A 122 -11.81 8.81 21.45
CA LYS A 122 -11.14 9.60 20.40
C LYS A 122 -12.14 10.14 19.37
N LYS A 123 -13.17 9.37 19.01
CA LYS A 123 -14.22 9.82 18.09
C LYS A 123 -15.06 10.95 18.70
N GLN A 124 -15.48 10.81 19.96
CA GLN A 124 -16.26 11.84 20.66
C GLN A 124 -15.44 13.12 20.92
N LYS A 125 -14.16 12.98 21.22
CA LYS A 125 -13.26 14.12 21.46
C LYS A 125 -13.06 14.96 20.20
N ARG A 126 -12.93 14.30 19.04
CA ARG A 126 -12.92 14.96 17.72
C ARG A 126 -14.21 15.75 17.50
N GLN A 127 -15.36 15.09 17.57
CA GLN A 127 -16.67 15.73 17.39
C GLN A 127 -16.93 16.95 18.31
N LYS A 128 -16.31 16.99 19.49
CA LYS A 128 -16.40 18.12 20.43
C LYS A 128 -15.38 19.24 20.17
N SER A 129 -14.24 18.95 19.52
CA SER A 129 -13.21 19.94 19.18
C SER A 129 -13.42 20.63 17.83
N ASP A 130 -14.31 20.10 16.99
CA ASP A 130 -14.46 20.46 15.57
C ASP A 130 -15.24 21.77 15.32
N ALA A 131 -15.71 22.47 16.35
CA ALA A 131 -16.51 23.70 16.20
C ALA A 131 -15.76 24.92 15.58
N LYS A 132 -14.50 24.77 15.13
CA LYS A 132 -13.68 25.86 14.59
C LYS A 132 -12.77 25.47 13.42
N LEU A 133 -12.92 24.27 12.87
CA LEU A 133 -12.07 23.76 11.77
C LEU A 133 -12.86 23.68 10.47
N GLU A 134 -12.19 23.81 9.33
CA GLU A 134 -12.81 23.63 8.02
C GLU A 134 -12.84 22.13 7.67
N ASP A 135 -14.02 21.63 7.31
CA ASP A 135 -14.21 20.25 6.91
C ASP A 135 -14.19 20.12 5.39
N VAL A 136 -13.46 19.12 4.90
CA VAL A 136 -13.39 18.76 3.48
C VAL A 136 -13.68 17.29 3.31
N ASP A 137 -14.34 16.94 2.21
CA ASP A 137 -14.56 15.56 1.79
C ASP A 137 -13.83 15.32 0.48
N VAL A 138 -12.89 14.38 0.50
CA VAL A 138 -12.10 14.02 -0.68
C VAL A 138 -12.06 12.50 -0.79
N MET A 139 -12.57 11.97 -1.90
CA MET A 139 -12.66 10.54 -2.18
C MET A 139 -13.44 9.74 -1.12
N GLY A 140 -14.45 10.36 -0.50
CA GLY A 140 -15.23 9.81 0.61
C GLY A 140 -14.51 9.85 1.98
N PHE A 141 -13.36 10.53 2.07
CA PHE A 141 -12.66 10.77 3.32
C PHE A 141 -12.99 12.17 3.85
N ASN A 142 -13.73 12.20 4.95
CA ASN A 142 -14.04 13.42 5.69
C ASN A 142 -12.84 13.80 6.58
N LEU A 143 -12.17 14.90 6.24
CA LEU A 143 -10.97 15.41 6.89
C LEU A 143 -11.25 16.80 7.48
N HIS A 144 -10.64 17.06 8.63
CA HIS A 144 -10.70 18.35 9.29
C HIS A 144 -9.37 19.05 9.05
N LEU A 145 -9.41 20.30 8.61
CA LEU A 145 -8.23 21.13 8.39
C LEU A 145 -8.00 22.02 9.61
N ASP A 146 -6.75 22.08 10.09
CA ASP A 146 -6.37 23.06 11.10
C ASP A 146 -6.35 24.50 10.53
N LYS A 147 -6.05 25.47 11.39
CA LYS A 147 -5.99 26.90 11.00
C LYS A 147 -4.91 27.19 9.96
N ASP A 148 -3.92 26.31 9.82
CA ASP A 148 -2.83 26.43 8.86
C ASP A 148 -3.14 25.63 7.57
N GLY A 149 -4.35 25.09 7.44
CA GLY A 149 -4.79 24.30 6.30
C GLY A 149 -4.17 22.91 6.23
N GLN A 150 -3.78 22.32 7.37
CA GLN A 150 -3.23 20.97 7.45
C GLN A 150 -4.32 19.97 7.87
N ALA A 151 -4.47 18.89 7.11
CA ALA A 151 -5.39 17.81 7.40
C ALA A 151 -4.98 17.03 8.65
N MET A 152 -5.93 16.83 9.56
CA MET A 152 -5.72 16.14 10.82
C MET A 152 -5.81 14.62 10.67
N VAL A 153 -4.79 13.89 11.13
CA VAL A 153 -4.79 12.42 11.24
C VAL A 153 -4.69 12.03 12.71
N GLY A 154 -5.83 11.69 13.31
CA GLY A 154 -5.91 11.52 14.76
C GLY A 154 -5.74 12.87 15.45
N GLU A 155 -4.75 13.00 16.34
CA GLU A 155 -4.45 14.25 17.07
C GLU A 155 -3.31 15.05 16.43
N LYS A 156 -2.73 14.58 15.32
CA LYS A 156 -1.56 15.20 14.69
C LYS A 156 -1.91 15.78 13.31
N PRO A 157 -1.51 17.02 13.00
CA PRO A 157 -1.65 17.55 11.67
C PRO A 157 -0.68 16.85 10.73
N LYS A 158 -1.13 16.59 9.51
CA LYS A 158 -0.30 16.06 8.43
C LYS A 158 0.36 17.22 7.72
N LYS A 159 1.64 17.48 8.01
CA LYS A 159 2.38 18.50 7.24
C LYS A 159 2.51 18.10 5.77
N SER A 160 2.33 19.09 4.91
CA SER A 160 2.62 19.02 3.48
C SER A 160 4.13 18.90 3.27
N ASP A 161 4.57 17.87 2.55
CA ASP A 161 5.99 17.66 2.25
C ASP A 161 6.15 17.18 0.79
N GLU A 162 6.11 18.15 -0.13
CA GLU A 162 6.25 17.89 -1.55
C GLU A 162 7.64 17.34 -1.88
N GLU A 163 8.68 17.81 -1.19
CA GLU A 163 10.06 17.36 -1.41
C GLU A 163 10.25 15.89 -1.03
N ALA A 164 9.70 15.45 0.10
CA ALA A 164 9.69 14.05 0.47
C ALA A 164 8.88 13.20 -0.52
N LEU A 165 7.79 13.73 -1.07
CA LEU A 165 7.03 13.05 -2.10
C LEU A 165 7.85 12.91 -3.39
N LYS A 166 8.45 14.01 -3.88
CA LYS A 166 9.38 14.04 -5.02
C LYS A 166 10.51 13.03 -4.85
N LYS A 167 11.09 12.94 -3.65
CA LYS A 167 12.16 11.96 -3.33
C LYS A 167 11.69 10.50 -3.45
N LYS A 168 10.42 10.19 -3.17
CA LYS A 168 9.87 8.82 -3.31
C LYS A 168 9.67 8.40 -4.77
N TYR A 169 9.33 9.35 -5.64
CA TYR A 169 9.15 9.13 -7.09
C TYR A 169 10.47 9.18 -7.85
N GLY A 170 11.37 10.08 -7.46
CA GLY A 170 12.40 10.64 -8.33
C GLY A 170 11.88 11.92 -9.00
N PRO A 171 12.75 12.93 -9.24
CA PRO A 171 12.33 14.25 -9.70
C PRO A 171 11.59 14.20 -11.04
N GLU A 172 12.10 13.46 -12.02
CA GLU A 172 11.46 13.33 -13.35
C GLU A 172 10.13 12.57 -13.28
N SER A 173 10.12 11.43 -12.56
CA SER A 173 8.92 10.59 -12.42
C SER A 173 7.79 11.29 -11.67
N TYR A 174 8.11 12.17 -10.72
CA TYR A 174 7.11 12.95 -9.99
C TYR A 174 6.37 13.88 -10.94
N GLU A 175 7.10 14.68 -11.72
CA GLU A 175 6.51 15.65 -12.63
C GLU A 175 5.70 14.93 -13.72
N LYS A 176 6.18 13.79 -14.25
CA LYS A 176 5.43 12.94 -15.19
C LYS A 176 4.11 12.44 -14.59
N ALA A 177 4.15 11.90 -13.37
CA ALA A 177 2.94 11.37 -12.72
C ALA A 177 1.93 12.48 -12.39
N LYS A 178 2.41 13.62 -11.87
CA LYS A 178 1.58 14.79 -11.58
C LYS A 178 0.91 15.31 -12.85
N ALA A 179 1.67 15.50 -13.92
CA ALA A 179 1.14 15.94 -15.21
C ALA A 179 0.08 14.97 -15.76
N ALA A 180 0.33 13.66 -15.66
CA ALA A 180 -0.63 12.65 -16.11
C ALA A 180 -1.94 12.69 -15.30
N PHE A 181 -1.88 12.90 -13.98
CA PHE A 181 -3.07 13.04 -13.13
C PHE A 181 -3.84 14.31 -13.45
N GLU A 182 -3.16 15.45 -13.53
CA GLU A 182 -3.79 16.73 -13.87
C GLU A 182 -4.43 16.70 -15.25
N GLU A 183 -3.75 16.11 -16.25
CA GLU A 183 -4.29 15.95 -17.60
C GLU A 183 -5.54 15.08 -17.62
N ALA A 184 -5.52 13.94 -16.93
CA ALA A 184 -6.66 13.04 -16.86
C ALA A 184 -7.87 13.70 -16.16
N LEU A 185 -7.63 14.41 -15.07
CA LEU A 185 -8.66 15.10 -14.29
C LEU A 185 -9.28 16.31 -15.02
N LYS A 186 -8.67 16.85 -16.07
CA LYS A 186 -9.28 17.94 -16.88
C LYS A 186 -10.64 17.55 -17.44
N SER A 187 -10.84 16.26 -17.76
CA SER A 187 -12.11 15.75 -18.29
C SER A 187 -13.25 15.72 -17.24
N TRP A 188 -12.92 15.87 -15.96
CA TRP A 188 -13.85 15.83 -14.83
C TRP A 188 -14.27 17.21 -14.32
N LYS A 189 -13.76 18.30 -14.91
CA LYS A 189 -14.18 19.67 -14.54
C LYS A 189 -15.68 19.85 -14.80
N GLY A 190 -16.41 20.35 -13.82
CA GLY A 190 -17.87 20.47 -13.83
C GLY A 190 -18.63 19.20 -13.43
N LYS A 191 -17.93 18.16 -12.98
CA LYS A 191 -18.49 16.90 -12.44
C LYS A 191 -17.83 16.54 -11.11
N GLU A 192 -17.62 17.53 -10.26
CA GLU A 192 -16.85 17.42 -9.02
C GLU A 192 -17.46 16.38 -8.06
N ASP A 193 -18.79 16.35 -7.92
CA ASP A 193 -19.46 15.39 -7.05
C ASP A 193 -19.25 13.94 -7.52
N GLU A 194 -19.42 13.67 -8.82
CA GLU A 194 -19.17 12.35 -9.40
C GLU A 194 -17.69 11.95 -9.31
N LEU A 195 -16.78 12.92 -9.49
CA LEU A 195 -15.35 12.70 -9.31
C LEU A 195 -15.04 12.29 -7.87
N ASN A 196 -15.63 12.97 -6.88
CA ASN A 196 -15.40 12.67 -5.47
C ASN A 196 -15.80 11.22 -5.15
N ASP A 197 -16.93 10.75 -5.67
CA ASP A 197 -17.41 9.39 -5.44
C ASP A 197 -16.56 8.32 -6.14
N ARG A 198 -16.08 8.60 -7.36
CA ARG A 198 -15.39 7.60 -8.19
C ARG A 198 -13.87 7.59 -8.05
N ALA A 199 -13.25 8.70 -7.64
CA ALA A 199 -11.81 8.86 -7.69
C ALA A 199 -11.02 7.84 -6.85
N PHE A 200 -11.58 7.35 -5.73
CA PHE A 200 -10.91 6.27 -4.99
C PHE A 200 -10.89 4.96 -5.78
N HIS A 201 -11.99 4.62 -6.45
CA HIS A 201 -12.11 3.41 -7.26
C HIS A 201 -11.20 3.47 -8.49
N MET A 202 -11.11 4.63 -9.16
CA MET A 202 -10.12 4.84 -10.23
C MET A 202 -8.70 4.51 -9.74
N TYR A 203 -8.32 5.01 -8.56
CA TYR A 203 -7.04 4.68 -7.95
C TYR A 203 -6.88 3.19 -7.70
N GLU A 204 -7.91 2.50 -7.20
CA GLU A 204 -7.82 1.05 -6.97
C GLU A 204 -7.54 0.26 -8.25
N ASP A 205 -8.01 0.77 -9.38
CA ASP A 205 -7.84 0.16 -10.69
C ASP A 205 -6.47 0.45 -11.31
N PHE A 206 -5.92 1.67 -11.20
CA PHE A 206 -4.60 1.98 -11.79
C PHE A 206 -3.40 1.80 -10.84
N ARG A 207 -3.64 1.64 -9.52
CA ARG A 207 -2.56 1.61 -8.50
C ARG A 207 -1.45 0.59 -8.84
N PRO A 208 -0.22 0.82 -8.33
CA PRO A 208 0.90 -0.08 -8.55
C PRO A 208 0.58 -1.55 -8.29
N SER A 209 0.93 -2.42 -9.24
CA SER A 209 0.73 -3.86 -9.12
C SER A 209 1.73 -4.46 -8.12
N VAL A 210 1.22 -5.02 -7.01
CA VAL A 210 2.01 -5.72 -5.99
C VAL A 210 1.26 -6.95 -5.49
N ALA A 211 2.00 -7.89 -4.88
CA ALA A 211 1.42 -9.10 -4.31
C ALA A 211 0.30 -8.82 -3.28
N ALA A 212 -0.69 -9.70 -3.21
CA ALA A 212 -1.77 -9.56 -2.23
C ALA A 212 -1.29 -9.79 -0.78
N GLY A 213 -2.09 -9.29 0.18
CA GLY A 213 -1.89 -9.50 1.60
C GLY A 213 -0.60 -8.88 2.16
N GLN A 214 0.03 -9.56 3.11
CA GLN A 214 1.25 -9.07 3.77
C GLN A 214 2.44 -8.96 2.82
N LYS A 215 2.51 -9.79 1.77
CA LYS A 215 3.68 -9.86 0.87
C LYS A 215 3.88 -8.60 0.04
N GLY A 216 2.80 -7.94 -0.40
CA GLY A 216 2.90 -6.67 -1.14
C GLY A 216 2.82 -5.42 -0.27
N TRP A 217 2.57 -5.56 1.03
CA TRP A 217 2.52 -4.39 1.91
C TRP A 217 3.88 -3.69 1.95
N GLY A 218 3.89 -2.40 1.62
CA GLY A 218 5.10 -1.57 1.55
C GLY A 218 6.01 -1.85 0.35
N ARG A 219 5.63 -2.75 -0.57
CA ARG A 219 6.45 -3.05 -1.76
C ARG A 219 6.22 -2.04 -2.87
N LYS A 220 7.22 -1.88 -3.72
CA LYS A 220 7.11 -1.13 -4.97
C LYS A 220 6.49 -2.04 -6.03
N GLY A 221 5.62 -1.45 -6.85
CA GLY A 221 5.04 -2.07 -8.03
C GLY A 221 5.16 -1.12 -9.22
N VAL A 222 4.79 -1.60 -10.39
CA VAL A 222 4.76 -0.78 -11.60
C VAL A 222 3.47 0.03 -11.63
N LEU A 223 3.58 1.35 -11.71
CA LEU A 223 2.54 2.30 -12.08
C LEU A 223 2.66 2.56 -13.58
N ASP A 224 1.58 2.39 -14.33
CA ASP A 224 1.51 2.66 -15.76
C ASP A 224 0.69 3.93 -15.97
N LEU A 225 1.34 4.98 -16.50
CA LEU A 225 0.70 6.29 -16.72
C LEU A 225 -0.31 6.28 -17.87
N GLU A 226 -0.19 5.39 -18.86
CA GLU A 226 -1.23 5.25 -19.89
C GLU A 226 -2.48 4.62 -19.30
N ARG A 227 -2.31 3.60 -18.46
CA ARG A 227 -3.42 3.00 -17.72
C ARG A 227 -4.15 4.02 -16.86
N VAL A 228 -3.43 4.90 -16.17
CA VAL A 228 -4.02 6.00 -15.40
C VAL A 228 -4.94 6.85 -16.30
N LYS A 229 -4.45 7.31 -17.45
CA LYS A 229 -5.23 8.13 -18.38
C LYS A 229 -6.48 7.41 -18.86
N ASN A 230 -6.37 6.13 -19.22
CA ASN A 230 -7.50 5.34 -19.69
C ASN A 230 -8.55 5.12 -18.60
N VAL A 231 -8.13 4.67 -17.40
CA VAL A 231 -9.04 4.43 -16.28
C VAL A 231 -9.80 5.69 -15.90
N VAL A 232 -9.11 6.83 -15.79
CA VAL A 232 -9.75 8.08 -15.37
C VAL A 232 -10.68 8.63 -16.46
N ARG A 233 -10.34 8.48 -17.74
CA ARG A 233 -11.20 8.94 -18.84
C ARG A 233 -12.46 8.09 -19.00
N ASP A 234 -12.33 6.79 -18.79
CA ASP A 234 -13.39 5.81 -19.09
C ASP A 234 -14.27 5.47 -17.86
N ALA A 235 -14.04 6.15 -16.72
CA ALA A 235 -14.67 5.89 -15.43
C ALA A 235 -16.04 6.53 -15.21
#